data_AF-G4RBJ4-F1
#
_entry.id   AF-G4RBJ4-F1
#
_cell.length_a   1.000
_cell.length_b   1.000
_cell.length_c   1.000
_cell.angle_alpha   90.00
_cell.angle_beta   90.00
_cell.angle_gamma   90.00
#
_symmetry.space_group_name_H-M   'P 1'
#
loop_
_entity.id
_entity.type
_entity.pdbx_description
1 polymer ?
#
loop_
_entity_poly.entity_id
_entity_poly.type
_entity_poly.pdbx_seq_one_letter_code
_entity_poly.pdbx_strand_id
1 'polypeptide(L)'
;MIPKMHSGATPDAGALAARVAQEQPDYIDQAEAPYDRIRKAAAAMAAGSVTPDHLMGMPADLVTWLRVMPRSMLCRVACASDDAIDAHMHGRKTMRGVLTYDRDAVDQYRAANERARRDDELDEKLACVM
;
A
#
# COMPACT_ATOMS: atom_id res chain seq x y z
N MET A 1 -43.67 -47.38 47.29
CA MET A 1 -43.97 -46.01 46.81
C MET A 1 -42.69 -45.43 46.26
N ILE A 2 -42.57 -45.30 44.93
CA ILE A 2 -41.38 -44.77 44.24
C ILE A 2 -41.79 -43.44 43.62
N PRO A 3 -41.16 -42.30 43.99
CA PRO A 3 -41.47 -41.03 43.34
C PRO A 3 -40.75 -40.93 41.97
N LYS A 4 -41.58 -40.64 40.98
CA LYS A 4 -41.27 -40.30 39.59
C LYS A 4 -40.83 -38.83 39.56
N MET A 5 -39.61 -38.55 39.09
CA MET A 5 -39.13 -37.18 38.83
C MET A 5 -38.45 -37.16 37.44
N HIS A 6 -39.20 -36.77 36.40
CA HIS A 6 -39.07 -35.49 35.66
C HIS A 6 -37.67 -35.34 35.02
N SER A 7 -37.42 -35.84 33.80
CA SER A 7 -37.87 -35.31 32.50
C SER A 7 -37.33 -33.91 32.19
N GLY A 8 -36.24 -33.89 31.41
CA GLY A 8 -36.07 -33.03 30.23
C GLY A 8 -35.86 -31.52 30.44
N ALA A 9 -34.59 -31.09 30.36
CA ALA A 9 -34.23 -29.76 29.92
C ALA A 9 -33.02 -29.85 28.99
N THR A 10 -33.28 -30.03 27.69
CA THR A 10 -32.31 -29.73 26.65
C THR A 10 -32.30 -28.21 26.43
N PRO A 11 -31.15 -27.52 26.54
CA PRO A 11 -31.08 -26.12 26.17
C PRO A 11 -31.32 -25.98 24.67
N ASP A 12 -32.29 -25.13 24.38
CA ASP A 12 -32.70 -24.61 23.09
C ASP A 12 -31.48 -24.15 22.26
N ALA A 13 -31.11 -24.96 21.27
CA ALA A 13 -30.03 -24.70 20.33
C ALA A 13 -30.57 -24.06 19.03
N GLY A 14 -31.56 -23.16 19.14
CA GLY A 14 -32.37 -22.78 17.98
C GLY A 14 -32.83 -21.32 17.95
N ALA A 15 -31.97 -20.31 18.17
CA ALA A 15 -32.40 -18.92 17.97
C ALA A 15 -31.29 -17.88 17.65
N LEU A 16 -30.16 -18.27 17.06
CA LEU A 16 -29.11 -17.31 16.64
C LEU A 16 -28.64 -17.51 15.20
N ALA A 17 -29.54 -17.98 14.34
CA ALA A 17 -29.34 -18.01 12.90
C ALA A 17 -29.91 -16.75 12.24
N ALA A 18 -29.08 -16.12 11.42
CA ALA A 18 -29.47 -15.33 10.25
C ALA A 18 -30.00 -13.90 10.49
N ARG A 19 -29.14 -13.02 11.00
CA ARG A 19 -29.02 -11.68 10.43
C ARG A 19 -27.56 -11.39 10.08
N VAL A 20 -26.99 -12.25 9.23
CA VAL A 20 -25.82 -11.86 8.45
C VAL A 20 -26.34 -10.81 7.48
N ALA A 21 -26.07 -9.54 7.80
CA ALA A 21 -26.21 -8.46 6.86
C ALA A 21 -25.48 -8.89 5.59
N GLN A 22 -26.23 -9.02 4.49
CA GLN A 22 -25.64 -9.05 3.16
C GLN A 22 -25.00 -7.66 2.96
N GLU A 23 -23.75 -7.53 3.37
CA GLU A 23 -22.84 -6.53 2.82
C GLU A 23 -22.82 -6.80 1.32
N GLN A 24 -23.53 -5.96 0.57
CA GLN A 24 -23.43 -5.96 -0.88
C GLN A 24 -21.96 -5.65 -1.19
N PRO A 25 -21.23 -6.54 -1.89
CA PRO A 25 -19.97 -6.13 -2.46
C PRO A 25 -20.33 -5.09 -3.54
N ASP A 26 -20.04 -3.82 -3.26
CA ASP A 26 -19.99 -2.76 -4.26
C ASP A 26 -19.06 -3.23 -5.38
N TYR A 27 -19.65 -3.80 -6.43
CA TYR A 27 -18.96 -4.26 -7.61
C TYR A 27 -18.56 -3.01 -8.39
N ILE A 28 -17.39 -2.46 -8.07
CA ILE A 28 -16.77 -1.42 -8.88
C ILE A 28 -16.41 -2.06 -10.21
N ASP A 29 -17.19 -1.70 -11.22
CA ASP A 29 -17.04 -2.06 -12.63
C ASP A 29 -15.59 -1.85 -13.08
N GLN A 30 -14.98 -2.94 -13.57
CA GLN A 30 -13.54 -3.06 -13.82
C GLN A 30 -13.11 -2.15 -14.97
N ALA A 31 -12.42 -1.04 -14.71
CA ALA A 31 -11.02 -0.95 -14.28
C ALA A 31 -10.05 -1.20 -15.44
N GLU A 32 -9.43 -0.11 -15.94
CA GLU A 32 -8.02 -0.22 -16.35
C GLU A 32 -7.31 -1.06 -15.30
N ALA A 33 -6.50 -2.05 -15.74
CA ALA A 33 -5.74 -2.89 -14.83
C ALA A 33 -5.12 -2.01 -13.74
N PRO A 34 -5.49 -2.16 -12.45
CA PRO A 34 -5.28 -1.13 -11.42
C PRO A 34 -3.81 -0.75 -11.27
N TYR A 35 -2.92 -1.65 -11.70
CA TYR A 35 -1.48 -1.52 -11.64
C TYR A 35 -0.85 -0.80 -12.84
N ASP A 36 -1.55 -0.68 -13.96
CA ASP A 36 -1.04 0.02 -15.15
C ASP A 36 -0.91 1.52 -14.91
N ARG A 37 -1.86 2.12 -14.20
CA ARG A 37 -1.79 3.52 -13.76
C ARG A 37 -0.58 3.76 -12.84
N ILE A 38 -0.30 2.82 -11.94
CA ILE A 38 0.86 2.89 -11.04
C ILE A 38 2.16 2.89 -11.85
N ARG A 39 2.27 1.99 -12.85
CA ARG A 39 3.43 1.94 -13.75
C ARG A 39 3.59 3.22 -14.57
N LYS A 40 2.51 3.72 -15.18
CA LYS A 40 2.51 4.96 -15.96
C LYS A 40 2.95 6.15 -15.09
N ALA A 41 2.40 6.28 -13.89
CA ALA A 41 2.78 7.32 -12.94
C ALA A 41 4.26 7.19 -12.53
N ALA A 42 4.73 5.98 -12.20
CA ALA A 42 6.13 5.74 -11.84
C ALA A 42 7.08 6.05 -13.00
N ALA A 43 6.73 5.65 -14.23
CA ALA A 43 7.51 5.95 -15.44
C ALA A 43 7.57 7.46 -15.70
N ALA A 44 6.45 8.17 -15.60
CA ALA A 44 6.39 9.61 -15.79
C ALA A 44 7.18 10.37 -14.71
N MET A 45 7.10 9.95 -13.44
CA MET A 45 7.93 10.51 -12.37
C MET A 45 9.41 10.24 -12.59
N ALA A 46 9.77 9.02 -12.98
CA ALA A 46 11.15 8.68 -13.31
C ALA A 46 11.68 9.55 -14.45
N ALA A 47 10.87 9.79 -15.49
CA ALA A 47 11.21 10.61 -16.64
C ALA A 47 11.19 12.13 -16.36
N GLY A 48 10.63 12.58 -15.24
CA GLY A 48 10.44 14.00 -14.94
C GLY A 48 9.30 14.64 -15.74
N SER A 49 8.38 13.84 -16.29
CA SER A 49 7.26 14.26 -17.15
C SER A 49 5.89 13.98 -16.50
N VAL A 50 5.81 14.03 -15.17
CA VAL A 50 4.55 13.78 -14.45
C VAL A 50 3.54 14.89 -14.74
N THR A 51 2.29 14.51 -14.98
CA THR A 51 1.16 15.41 -15.24
C THR A 51 0.07 15.11 -14.22
N PRO A 52 -0.90 16.02 -13.99
CA PRO A 52 -2.02 15.75 -13.08
C PRO A 52 -2.82 14.51 -13.49
N ASP A 53 -2.95 14.27 -14.80
CA ASP A 53 -3.67 13.12 -15.36
C ASP A 53 -3.06 11.78 -14.91
N HIS A 54 -1.73 11.68 -14.88
CA HIS A 54 -1.03 10.49 -14.39
C HIS A 54 -1.36 10.15 -12.93
N LEU A 55 -1.76 11.12 -12.11
CA LEU A 55 -2.06 10.96 -10.68
C LEU A 55 -3.55 10.92 -10.38
N MET A 56 -4.40 11.19 -11.37
CA MET A 56 -5.83 11.32 -11.18
C MET A 56 -6.44 9.98 -10.77
N GLY A 57 -7.23 10.00 -9.68
CA GLY A 57 -7.87 8.80 -9.14
C GLY A 57 -6.90 7.82 -8.46
N MET A 58 -5.64 8.19 -8.22
CA MET A 58 -4.73 7.40 -7.38
C MET A 58 -4.94 7.74 -5.90
N PRO A 59 -4.86 6.76 -4.98
CA PRO A 59 -4.83 7.02 -3.54
C PRO A 59 -3.67 7.93 -3.15
N ALA A 60 -3.90 8.84 -2.21
CA ALA A 60 -2.89 9.81 -1.76
C ALA A 60 -1.64 9.12 -1.18
N ASP A 61 -1.82 8.02 -0.45
CA ASP A 61 -0.72 7.23 0.12
C ASP A 61 0.18 6.62 -0.96
N LEU A 62 -0.43 6.14 -2.05
CA LEU A 62 0.29 5.60 -3.20
C LEU A 62 1.09 6.67 -3.94
N VAL A 63 0.50 7.85 -4.14
CA VAL A 63 1.21 8.99 -4.74
C VAL A 63 2.37 9.43 -3.84
N THR A 64 2.18 9.43 -2.52
CA THR A 64 3.22 9.78 -1.55
C THR A 64 4.36 8.78 -1.57
N TRP A 65 4.05 7.48 -1.58
CA TRP A 65 5.02 6.40 -1.72
C TRP A 65 5.84 6.53 -3.02
N LEU A 66 5.20 6.80 -4.16
CA LEU A 66 5.92 7.04 -5.43
C LEU A 66 6.83 8.27 -5.35
N ARG A 67 6.37 9.37 -4.76
CA ARG A 67 7.12 10.64 -4.71
C ARG A 67 8.40 10.59 -3.89
N VAL A 68 8.47 9.76 -2.85
CA VAL A 68 9.68 9.65 -2.01
C VAL A 68 10.75 8.78 -2.67
N MET A 69 10.39 7.95 -3.65
CA MET A 69 11.30 7.01 -4.27
C MET A 69 12.27 7.70 -5.24
N PRO A 70 13.57 7.31 -5.24
CA PRO A 70 14.51 7.79 -6.25
C PRO A 70 14.20 7.14 -7.60
N ARG A 71 14.72 7.75 -8.67
CA ARG A 71 14.51 7.31 -10.07
C ARG A 71 14.74 5.81 -10.27
N SER A 72 15.78 5.24 -9.65
CA SER A 72 16.11 3.81 -9.78
C SER A 72 15.02 2.88 -9.22
N MET A 73 14.35 3.28 -8.13
CA MET A 73 13.21 2.51 -7.58
C MET A 73 11.97 2.70 -8.44
N LEU A 74 11.70 3.92 -8.90
CA LEU A 74 10.58 4.21 -9.81
C LEU A 74 10.66 3.40 -11.11
N CYS A 75 11.85 3.27 -11.70
CA CYS A 75 12.05 2.41 -12.87
C CYS A 75 11.73 0.93 -12.59
N ARG A 76 12.03 0.43 -11.39
CA ARG A 76 11.68 -0.94 -11.00
C ARG A 76 10.17 -1.13 -10.91
N VAL A 77 9.46 -0.17 -10.31
CA VAL A 77 7.99 -0.19 -10.25
C VAL A 77 7.39 -0.11 -11.64
N ALA A 78 7.91 0.76 -12.51
CA ALA A 78 7.46 0.92 -13.88
C ALA A 78 7.62 -0.36 -14.73
N CYS A 79 8.64 -1.17 -14.46
CA CYS A 79 8.89 -2.43 -15.16
C CYS A 79 8.33 -3.68 -14.45
N ALA A 80 7.69 -3.53 -13.29
CA ALA A 80 7.18 -4.66 -12.52
C ALA A 80 5.88 -5.23 -13.12
N SER A 81 5.72 -6.55 -13.01
CA SER A 81 4.47 -7.22 -13.36
C SER A 81 3.35 -6.85 -12.38
N ASP A 82 2.10 -6.97 -12.83
CA ASP A 82 0.91 -6.76 -12.00
C ASP A 82 0.98 -7.58 -10.70
N ASP A 83 1.28 -8.88 -10.80
CA ASP A 83 1.43 -9.76 -9.63
C ASP A 83 2.51 -9.30 -8.65
N ALA A 84 3.60 -8.74 -9.16
CA ALA A 84 4.69 -8.26 -8.32
C ALA A 84 4.31 -6.99 -7.56
N ILE A 85 3.59 -6.07 -8.22
CA ILE A 85 3.08 -4.84 -7.59
C ILE A 85 2.01 -5.20 -6.56
N ASP A 86 1.06 -6.05 -6.95
CA ASP A 86 -0.01 -6.54 -6.10
C ASP A 86 0.53 -7.23 -4.83
N ALA A 87 1.43 -8.21 -4.99
CA ALA A 87 2.04 -8.90 -3.86
C ALA A 87 2.86 -7.95 -2.98
N HIS A 88 3.46 -6.90 -3.55
CA HIS A 88 4.22 -5.90 -2.80
C HIS A 88 3.33 -4.99 -1.96
N MET A 89 2.26 -4.45 -2.56
CA MET A 89 1.32 -3.55 -1.88
C MET A 89 0.59 -4.25 -0.74
N HIS A 90 0.34 -5.56 -0.85
CA HIS A 90 -0.29 -6.35 0.20
C HIS A 90 0.70 -7.01 1.18
N GLY A 91 1.99 -6.67 1.10
CA GLY A 91 3.01 -7.23 2.00
C GLY A 91 3.29 -8.73 1.83
N ARG A 92 2.75 -9.37 0.79
CA ARG A 92 2.96 -10.80 0.50
C ARG A 92 4.38 -11.08 0.01
N LYS A 93 4.96 -10.16 -0.76
CA LYS A 93 6.33 -10.30 -1.31
C LYS A 93 7.01 -8.95 -1.43
N THR A 94 8.23 -8.84 -0.91
CA THR A 94 9.03 -7.62 -1.09
C THR A 94 9.59 -7.55 -2.52
N MET A 95 9.53 -6.36 -3.12
CA MET A 95 10.15 -6.10 -4.40
C MET A 95 11.58 -5.58 -4.15
N ARG A 96 12.60 -6.33 -4.58
CA ARG A 96 13.99 -6.04 -4.23
C ARG A 96 14.40 -4.65 -4.73
N GLY A 97 14.89 -3.82 -3.80
CA GLY A 97 15.33 -2.47 -4.11
C GLY A 97 14.18 -1.51 -4.42
N VAL A 98 12.98 -1.80 -3.91
CA VAL A 98 11.85 -0.87 -3.88
C VAL A 98 11.45 -0.69 -2.41
N LEU A 99 11.06 0.54 -2.07
CA LEU A 99 10.63 0.88 -0.72
C LEU A 99 9.34 0.15 -0.39
N THR A 100 9.24 -0.47 0.79
CA THR A 100 8.01 -1.13 1.24
C THR A 100 6.82 -0.18 1.21
N TYR A 101 5.66 -0.67 0.77
CA TYR A 101 4.40 0.08 0.82
C TYR A 101 3.84 0.08 2.26
N ASP A 102 4.46 0.88 3.11
CA ASP A 102 4.11 1.07 4.52
C ASP A 102 4.36 2.55 4.87
N ARG A 103 3.40 3.17 5.57
CA ARG A 103 3.47 4.58 5.96
C ARG A 103 4.70 4.88 6.83
N ASP A 104 4.99 4.02 7.80
CA ASP A 104 6.13 4.22 8.70
C ASP A 104 7.45 4.07 7.94
N ALA A 105 7.51 3.14 6.98
CA ALA A 105 8.68 2.98 6.12
C ALA A 105 8.89 4.20 5.20
N VAL A 106 7.81 4.76 4.66
CA VAL A 106 7.82 5.99 3.85
C VAL A 106 8.31 7.18 4.65
N ASP A 107 7.79 7.39 5.87
CA ASP A 107 8.17 8.50 6.73
C ASP A 107 9.65 8.39 7.18
N GLN A 108 10.09 7.19 7.57
CA GLN A 108 11.49 6.93 7.92
C GLN A 108 12.43 7.18 6.74
N TYR A 109 12.06 6.71 5.54
CA TYR A 109 12.87 6.91 4.35
C TYR A 109 12.97 8.39 4.00
N ARG A 110 11.86 9.14 4.09
CA ARG A 110 11.85 10.58 3.86
C ARG A 110 12.77 11.31 4.84
N ALA A 111 12.66 11.03 6.13
CA ALA A 111 13.52 11.62 7.15
C ALA A 111 15.01 11.27 6.97
N ALA A 112 15.31 10.06 6.49
CA ALA A 112 16.68 9.68 6.15
C ALA A 112 17.21 10.45 4.93
N ASN A 113 16.40 10.60 3.89
CA ASN A 113 16.78 11.31 2.66
C ASN A 113 16.97 12.82 2.90
N GLU A 114 16.14 13.42 3.75
CA GLU A 114 16.29 14.83 4.16
C GLU A 114 17.57 15.06 4.97
N ARG A 115 17.98 14.11 5.83
CA ARG A 115 19.26 14.15 6.54
C ARG A 115 20.44 14.05 5.60
N ALA A 116 20.44 13.06 4.69
CA ALA A 116 21.53 12.88 3.72
C ALA A 116 21.78 14.13 2.88
N ARG A 117 20.73 14.80 2.40
CA ARG A 117 20.87 16.05 1.64
C ARG A 117 21.47 17.20 2.43
N ARG A 118 21.17 17.28 3.73
CA ARG A 118 21.76 18.30 4.61
C ARG A 118 23.23 18.04 4.85
N ASP A 119 23.60 16.78 5.04
CA ASP A 119 24.99 16.39 5.24
C ASP A 119 25.81 16.68 3.97
N ASP A 120 25.29 16.34 2.78
CA ASP A 120 25.90 16.68 1.48
C ASP A 120 26.10 18.20 1.31
N GLU A 121 25.10 19.01 1.68
CA GLU A 121 25.18 20.48 1.63
C GLU A 121 26.22 21.06 2.60
N LEU A 122 26.38 20.46 3.78
CA LEU A 122 27.38 20.87 4.77
C LEU A 122 28.79 20.53 4.30
N ASP A 123 28.99 19.34 3.72
CA ASP A 123 30.28 18.92 3.16
C ASP A 123 30.69 19.82 1.99
N GLU A 124 29.76 20.18 1.10
CA GLU A 124 30.02 21.13 0.00
C GLU A 124 30.44 22.52 0.52
N LYS A 125 29.77 23.02 1.57
CA LYS A 125 30.12 24.30 2.19
C LYS A 125 31.48 24.26 2.87
N LEU A 126 31.81 23.16 3.56
CA LEU A 126 33.12 22.98 4.20
C LEU A 126 34.25 22.92 3.17
N ALA A 127 34.01 22.28 2.02
CA ALA A 127 34.98 22.21 0.93
C ALA A 127 35.31 23.57 0.29
N CYS A 128 34.40 24.54 0.32
CA CYS A 128 34.65 25.89 -0.22
C CYS A 128 35.44 26.81 0.72
N VAL A 129 35.59 26.45 2.01
CA VAL A 129 36.28 27.29 3.02
C VAL A 129 37.77 26.93 3.16
N MET A 130 38.18 25.75 2.65
CA MET A 130 39.56 25.27 2.65
C MET A 130 40.27 25.62 1.34
#